data_AF-A0A538FGM2-F1
#
_entry.id   AF-A0A538FGM2-F1
#
_cell.length_a   1.000
_cell.length_b   1.000
_cell.length_c   1.000
_cell.angle_alpha   90.00
_cell.angle_beta   90.00
_cell.angle_gamma   90.00
#
_symmetry.space_group_name_H-M   'P 1'
#
loop_
_entity.id
_entity.type
_entity.pdbx_description
1 polymer ?
#
loop_
_entity_poly.entity_id
_entity_poly.type
_entity_poly.pdbx_seq_one_letter_code
_entity_poly.pdbx_strand_id
1 'polypeptide(L)'
;MRIGAPVEAVTNATEPVVGWKIWRVEHSEERTRLRSVLYGSLWPPGRPAVADCKKLYRARHEAPDPLCECGIHVAKSLEQWRHYLAVGGDRVFGRALLWGDRLEGELGWRAATAYPLALYVPATLADAEAVAAGLAVYGVPVEIAGVPATVHEPVAA
;
A
#
# COMPACT_ATOMS: atom_id res chain seq x y z
N MET A 1 32.47 -7.80 20.34
CA MET A 1 31.11 -7.42 20.78
C MET A 1 31.04 -5.90 20.76
N ARG A 2 30.52 -5.31 19.68
CA ARG A 2 30.39 -3.85 19.55
C ARG A 2 28.94 -3.47 19.88
N ILE A 3 28.83 -2.65 20.91
CA ILE A 3 27.59 -2.13 21.47
C ILE A 3 26.99 -1.12 20.49
N GLY A 4 25.67 -1.26 20.27
CA GLY A 4 24.71 -0.39 19.59
C GLY A 4 25.25 0.78 18.77
N ALA A 5 25.10 0.67 17.45
CA ALA A 5 24.89 1.87 16.63
C ALA A 5 23.69 2.65 17.19
N PRO A 6 23.73 4.00 17.22
CA PRO A 6 22.61 4.78 17.70
C PRO A 6 21.40 4.48 16.82
N VAL A 7 20.31 4.02 17.44
CA VAL A 7 18.99 4.04 16.79
C VAL A 7 18.72 5.51 16.53
N GLU A 8 18.78 5.92 15.27
CA GLU A 8 18.39 7.28 14.86
C GLU A 8 17.05 7.59 15.53
N ALA A 9 16.94 8.79 16.11
CA ALA A 9 15.79 9.20 16.88
C ALA A 9 14.50 8.83 16.14
N VAL A 10 13.72 7.95 16.75
CA VAL A 10 12.40 7.57 16.28
C VAL A 10 11.53 8.82 16.36
N THR A 11 11.47 9.58 15.28
CA THR A 11 10.61 10.76 15.18
C THR A 11 9.21 10.28 14.86
N ASN A 12 8.30 10.37 15.83
CA ASN A 12 6.87 10.23 15.56
C ASN A 12 6.43 11.46 14.75
N ALA A 13 6.45 11.33 13.43
CA ALA A 13 6.02 12.39 12.53
C ALA A 13 4.52 12.22 12.24
N THR A 14 3.75 13.29 12.41
CA THR A 14 2.29 13.27 12.25
C THR A 14 1.81 13.85 10.91
N GLU A 15 2.64 14.66 10.24
CA GLU A 15 2.32 15.23 8.92
C GLU A 15 2.11 14.12 7.88
N PRO A 16 1.02 14.13 7.10
CA PRO A 16 0.77 13.09 6.12
C PRO A 16 1.88 12.97 5.05
N VAL A 17 2.20 11.75 4.65
CA VAL A 17 3.16 11.49 3.56
C VAL A 17 2.57 10.55 2.52
N VAL A 18 3.09 10.62 1.30
CA VAL A 18 2.66 9.74 0.20
C VAL A 18 3.82 8.87 -0.26
N GLY A 19 3.59 7.57 -0.34
CA GLY A 19 4.55 6.63 -0.90
C GLY A 19 3.90 5.57 -1.79
N TRP A 20 4.70 4.58 -2.18
CA TRP A 20 4.31 3.45 -3.02
C TRP A 20 3.92 2.21 -2.24
N LYS A 21 2.82 1.57 -2.64
CA LYS A 21 2.36 0.34 -2.02
C LYS A 21 1.94 -0.68 -3.07
N ILE A 22 2.10 -1.95 -2.72
CA ILE A 22 1.56 -3.10 -3.44
C ILE A 22 0.52 -3.78 -2.54
N TRP A 23 -0.58 -4.16 -3.14
CA TRP A 23 -1.68 -4.90 -2.51
C TRP A 23 -1.90 -6.22 -3.23
N ARG A 24 -2.35 -7.22 -2.47
CA ARG A 24 -3.05 -8.36 -3.04
C ARG A 24 -4.48 -7.95 -3.37
N VAL A 25 -5.01 -8.46 -4.46
CA VAL A 25 -6.42 -8.34 -4.80
C VAL A 25 -7.11 -9.65 -4.46
N GLU A 26 -8.19 -9.56 -3.68
CA GLU A 26 -9.20 -10.61 -3.60
C GLU A 26 -10.35 -10.16 -4.48
N HIS A 27 -10.48 -10.76 -5.66
CA HIS A 27 -11.52 -10.47 -6.63
C HIS A 27 -12.45 -11.68 -6.77
N SER A 28 -13.75 -11.43 -6.75
CA SER A 28 -14.83 -12.39 -6.94
C SER A 28 -16.03 -11.65 -7.56
N GLU A 29 -17.02 -12.38 -8.06
CA GLU A 29 -18.24 -11.80 -8.65
C GLU A 29 -18.95 -10.84 -7.69
N GLU A 30 -18.92 -11.11 -6.38
CA GLU A 30 -19.60 -10.28 -5.39
C GLU A 30 -18.78 -9.06 -4.94
N ARG A 31 -17.46 -9.24 -4.82
CA ARG A 31 -16.61 -8.32 -4.04
C ARG A 31 -15.17 -8.30 -4.54
N THR A 32 -14.64 -7.09 -4.66
CA THR A 32 -13.21 -6.81 -4.84
C THR A 32 -12.65 -6.12 -3.61
N ARG A 33 -11.54 -6.62 -3.06
CA ARG A 33 -10.88 -6.08 -1.86
C ARG A 33 -9.37 -6.09 -2.00
N LEU A 34 -8.75 -5.08 -1.41
CA LEU A 34 -7.31 -4.96 -1.25
C LEU A 34 -6.88 -5.55 0.09
N ARG A 35 -5.74 -6.25 0.08
CA ARG A 35 -5.07 -6.72 1.28
C ARG A 35 -3.60 -6.39 1.28
N SER A 36 -3.04 -6.23 2.47
CA SER A 36 -1.60 -6.11 2.64
C SER A 36 -0.90 -7.37 2.11
N VAL A 37 0.13 -7.16 1.29
CA VAL A 37 1.06 -8.23 0.86
C VAL A 37 1.87 -8.78 2.03
N LEU A 38 2.14 -7.97 3.07
CA LEU A 38 2.97 -8.38 4.21
C LEU A 38 2.19 -9.12 5.30
N TYR A 39 1.00 -8.61 5.66
CA TYR A 39 0.26 -9.09 6.84
C TYR A 39 -1.18 -9.54 6.55
N GLY A 40 -1.62 -9.48 5.29
CA GLY A 40 -2.98 -9.87 4.89
C GLY A 40 -4.13 -9.09 5.53
N SER A 41 -3.82 -8.01 6.25
CA SER A 41 -4.83 -7.10 6.78
C SER A 41 -5.63 -6.48 5.64
N LEU A 42 -6.94 -6.41 5.86
CA LEU A 42 -7.92 -5.85 4.94
C LEU A 42 -7.71 -4.33 4.80
N TRP A 43 -7.85 -3.83 3.59
CA TRP A 43 -7.97 -2.42 3.28
C TRP A 43 -9.41 -2.16 2.84
N PRO A 44 -10.28 -1.64 3.72
CA PRO A 44 -11.70 -1.48 3.39
C PRO A 44 -11.90 -0.37 2.35
N PRO A 45 -12.85 -0.53 1.39
CA PRO A 45 -13.26 0.56 0.52
C PRO A 45 -13.87 1.73 1.29
N GLY A 46 -13.56 2.96 0.89
CA GLY A 46 -14.10 4.20 1.45
C GLY A 46 -13.68 4.50 2.89
N ARG A 47 -12.78 3.71 3.48
CA ARG A 47 -12.31 3.89 4.86
C ARG A 47 -10.81 3.65 4.98
N PRO A 48 -10.11 4.38 5.87
CA PRO A 48 -8.69 4.14 6.11
C PRO A 48 -8.42 2.70 6.56
N ALA A 49 -7.33 2.14 6.05
CA ALA A 49 -6.72 0.98 6.69
C ALA A 49 -6.06 1.47 8.00
N VAL A 50 -6.29 0.72 9.08
CA VAL A 50 -5.69 0.97 10.38
C VAL A 50 -4.71 -0.16 10.68
N ALA A 51 -3.50 0.19 11.09
CA ALA A 51 -2.49 -0.77 11.49
C ALA A 51 -2.90 -1.44 12.81
N ASP A 52 -2.67 -2.74 12.88
CA ASP A 52 -2.89 -3.52 14.08
C ASP A 52 -1.76 -4.54 14.21
N CYS A 53 -1.23 -4.71 15.42
CA CYS A 53 -0.17 -5.68 15.66
C CYS A 53 -0.76 -7.08 15.85
N LYS A 54 -0.62 -7.92 14.82
CA LYS A 54 -1.11 -9.31 14.85
C LYS A 54 -0.13 -10.32 15.45
N LYS A 55 0.99 -9.87 16.03
CA LYS A 55 2.00 -10.77 16.61
C LYS A 55 1.50 -11.29 17.96
N LEU A 56 0.98 -12.53 17.96
CA LEU A 56 0.35 -13.18 19.13
C LEU A 56 1.28 -13.36 20.34
N TYR A 57 2.60 -13.36 20.14
CA TYR A 57 3.60 -13.59 21.18
C TYR A 57 4.08 -12.31 21.89
N ARG A 58 3.49 -11.15 21.59
CA ARG A 58 3.81 -9.88 22.26
C ARG A 58 2.60 -9.34 23.01
N ALA A 59 2.84 -8.57 24.06
CA ALA A 59 1.81 -7.75 24.67
C ALA A 59 1.17 -6.84 23.61
N ARG A 60 -0.14 -6.60 23.72
CA ARG A 60 -0.82 -5.65 22.82
C ARG A 60 -0.16 -4.29 22.93
N HIS A 61 0.11 -3.68 21.79
CA HIS A 61 0.70 -2.36 21.68
C HIS A 61 0.12 -1.64 20.46
N GLU A 62 0.23 -0.32 20.45
CA GLU A 62 -0.16 0.50 19.32
C GLU A 62 0.77 0.26 18.12
N ALA A 63 0.27 0.48 16.91
CA ALA A 63 1.04 0.33 15.69
C ALA A 63 1.11 1.69 14.97
N PRO A 64 2.29 2.13 14.49
CA PRO A 64 3.56 1.41 14.49
C PRO A 64 4.29 1.53 15.83
N ASP A 65 4.81 0.41 16.32
CA ASP A 65 5.74 0.41 17.46
C ASP A 65 7.20 0.37 16.94
N PRO A 66 8.11 1.21 17.48
CA PRO A 66 9.50 1.27 17.02
C PRO A 66 10.31 -0.01 17.24
N LEU A 67 9.96 -0.80 18.25
CA LEU A 67 10.58 -2.08 18.61
C LEU A 67 9.85 -3.28 17.98
N CYS A 68 8.79 -3.03 17.22
CA CYS A 68 8.07 -4.02 16.43
C CYS A 68 8.20 -3.71 14.94
N GLU A 69 7.81 -4.65 14.08
CA GLU A 69 7.73 -4.46 12.63
C GLU A 69 6.31 -4.08 12.17
N CYS A 70 5.36 -4.01 13.10
CA CYS A 70 3.98 -3.65 12.82
C CYS A 70 3.86 -2.25 12.21
N GLY A 71 2.69 -1.95 11.67
CA GLY A 71 2.41 -0.73 10.94
C GLY A 71 2.01 -1.01 9.49
N ILE A 72 1.47 0.01 8.84
CA ILE A 72 1.25 0.00 7.40
C ILE A 72 2.53 0.45 6.72
N HIS A 73 3.15 -0.48 6.01
CA HIS A 73 4.37 -0.22 5.25
C HIS A 73 4.05 0.35 3.86
N VAL A 74 4.78 1.41 3.49
CA VAL A 74 4.76 2.05 2.18
C VAL A 74 6.18 2.50 1.83
N ALA A 75 6.59 2.29 0.59
CA ALA A 75 7.95 2.55 0.11
C ALA A 75 8.14 3.97 -0.42
N LYS A 76 9.38 4.45 -0.41
CA LYS A 76 9.77 5.72 -1.07
C LYS A 76 9.73 5.61 -2.59
N SER A 77 10.09 4.45 -3.15
CA SER A 77 10.04 4.18 -4.59
C SER A 77 9.36 2.84 -4.90
N LEU A 78 8.77 2.73 -6.10
CA LEU A 78 8.15 1.47 -6.54
C LEU A 78 9.20 0.39 -6.79
N GLU A 79 10.39 0.74 -7.28
CA GLU A 79 11.46 -0.22 -7.58
C GLU A 79 11.87 -1.03 -6.36
N GLN A 80 11.86 -0.42 -5.17
CA GLN A 80 12.19 -1.10 -3.91
C GLN A 80 11.25 -2.26 -3.61
N TRP A 81 10.02 -2.19 -4.10
CA TRP A 81 8.95 -3.15 -3.79
C TRP A 81 8.52 -3.99 -5.00
N ARG A 82 9.09 -3.74 -6.20
CA ARG A 82 8.71 -4.42 -7.45
C ARG A 82 8.65 -5.95 -7.36
N HIS A 83 9.51 -6.56 -6.54
CA HIS A 83 9.57 -8.01 -6.39
C HIS A 83 8.25 -8.58 -5.83
N TYR A 84 7.51 -7.80 -5.04
CA TYR A 84 6.20 -8.20 -4.57
C TYR A 84 5.16 -8.27 -5.69
N LEU A 85 5.33 -7.60 -6.84
CA LEU A 85 4.41 -7.77 -7.98
C LEU A 85 4.59 -9.14 -8.66
N ALA A 86 5.78 -9.73 -8.57
CA ALA A 86 6.13 -10.95 -9.29
C ALA A 86 5.84 -12.26 -8.53
N VAL A 87 5.31 -12.20 -7.30
CA VAL A 87 5.15 -13.37 -6.44
C VAL A 87 3.70 -13.59 -6.00
N GLY A 88 3.18 -14.81 -6.07
CA GLY A 88 1.81 -15.14 -5.63
C GLY A 88 0.71 -14.75 -6.62
N GLY A 89 -0.55 -14.68 -6.15
CA GLY A 89 -1.72 -14.34 -6.99
C GLY A 89 -1.82 -12.85 -7.33
N ASP A 90 -3.01 -12.42 -7.78
CA ASP A 90 -3.25 -11.10 -8.34
C ASP A 90 -2.85 -9.95 -7.42
N ARG A 91 -2.10 -9.00 -8.00
CA ARG A 91 -1.54 -7.86 -7.29
C ARG A 91 -1.64 -6.59 -8.11
N VAL A 92 -1.85 -5.51 -7.38
CA VAL A 92 -1.90 -4.15 -7.90
C VAL A 92 -0.97 -3.28 -7.09
N PHE A 93 -0.56 -2.15 -7.66
CA PHE A 93 0.30 -1.18 -6.99
C PHE A 93 -0.28 0.21 -7.09
N GLY A 94 0.31 1.18 -6.39
CA GLY A 94 -0.25 2.51 -6.36
C GLY A 94 0.36 3.40 -5.30
N ARG A 95 -0.21 4.61 -5.24
CA ARG A 95 0.16 5.62 -4.26
C ARG A 95 -0.74 5.46 -3.04
N ALA A 96 -0.19 5.61 -1.85
CA ALA A 96 -0.94 5.59 -0.61
C ALA A 96 -0.56 6.81 0.24
N LEU A 97 -1.57 7.50 0.76
CA LEU A 97 -1.42 8.52 1.79
C LEU A 97 -1.31 7.82 3.14
N LEU A 98 -0.33 8.20 3.95
CA LEU A 98 -0.13 7.73 5.31
C LEU A 98 -0.27 8.89 6.28
N TRP A 99 -0.86 8.66 7.43
CA TRP A 99 -1.00 9.67 8.48
C TRP A 99 -1.16 9.03 9.86
N GLY A 100 -1.29 9.88 10.89
CA GLY A 100 -1.20 9.49 12.28
C GLY A 100 0.25 9.20 12.66
N ASP A 101 0.45 8.38 13.70
CA ASP A 101 1.79 7.98 14.11
C ASP A 101 2.53 7.26 12.99
N ARG A 102 3.72 7.74 12.68
CA ARG A 102 4.55 7.23 11.61
C ARG A 102 6.00 7.17 12.02
N LEU A 103 6.65 6.11 11.59
CA LEU A 103 8.08 5.91 11.64
C LEU A 103 8.65 5.99 10.24
N GLU A 104 9.67 6.81 10.06
CA GLU A 104 10.46 6.86 8.84
C GLU A 104 11.65 5.90 8.93
N GLY A 105 11.93 5.24 7.81
CA GLY A 105 13.17 4.49 7.61
C GLY A 105 13.79 4.84 6.26
N GLU A 106 14.92 4.22 5.98
CA GLU A 106 15.69 4.45 4.75
C GLU A 106 14.85 4.20 3.49
N LEU A 107 14.11 3.09 3.45
CA LEU A 107 13.37 2.64 2.27
C LEU A 107 11.89 3.04 2.24
N GLY A 108 11.39 3.73 3.26
CA GLY A 108 9.96 3.97 3.35
C GLY A 108 9.50 4.36 4.73
N TRP A 109 8.21 4.16 4.96
CA TRP A 109 7.55 4.50 6.19
C TRP A 109 6.67 3.36 6.69
N ARG A 110 6.47 3.34 8.00
CA ARG A 110 5.44 2.57 8.68
C ARG A 110 4.50 3.53 9.37
N ALA A 111 3.20 3.44 9.14
CA ALA A 111 2.22 4.35 9.77
C ALA A 111 1.05 3.62 10.42
N ALA A 112 0.35 4.34 11.29
CA ALA A 112 -0.84 3.89 11.99
C ALA A 112 -2.04 3.80 11.06
N THR A 113 -2.13 4.71 10.09
CA THR A 113 -3.24 4.76 9.15
C THR A 113 -2.78 5.06 7.73
N ALA A 114 -3.52 4.54 6.76
CA ALA A 114 -3.30 4.86 5.36
C ALA A 114 -4.54 4.62 4.50
N TYR A 115 -4.57 5.25 3.32
CA TYR A 115 -5.57 4.99 2.29
C TYR A 115 -4.96 5.11 0.90
N PRO A 116 -5.41 4.33 -0.10
CA PRO A 116 -4.96 4.51 -1.47
C PRO A 116 -5.26 5.93 -1.97
N LEU A 117 -4.42 6.46 -2.85
CA LEU A 117 -4.67 7.69 -3.60
C LEU A 117 -4.84 7.43 -5.10
N ALA A 118 -4.22 6.36 -5.60
CA ALA A 118 -4.36 5.87 -6.96
C ALA A 118 -3.98 4.38 -6.99
N LEU A 119 -4.63 3.63 -7.88
CA LEU A 119 -4.39 2.20 -8.08
C LEU A 119 -4.04 1.93 -9.54
N TYR A 120 -3.04 1.09 -9.74
CA TYR A 120 -2.57 0.65 -11.03
C TYR A 120 -2.66 -0.87 -11.12
N VAL A 121 -3.46 -1.33 -12.08
CA VAL A 121 -3.69 -2.73 -12.38
C VAL A 121 -2.72 -3.16 -13.48
N PRO A 122 -1.81 -4.13 -13.27
CA PRO A 122 -0.95 -4.59 -14.32
C PRO A 122 -1.77 -5.15 -15.50
N ALA A 123 -1.49 -4.70 -16.72
CA ALA A 123 -2.11 -5.22 -17.95
C ALA A 123 -1.84 -6.72 -18.20
N THR A 124 -0.88 -7.29 -17.47
CA THR A 124 -0.54 -8.72 -17.53
C THR A 124 -1.48 -9.60 -16.71
N LEU A 125 -2.38 -9.03 -15.91
CA LEU A 125 -3.42 -9.81 -15.21
C LEU A 125 -4.47 -10.28 -16.23
N ALA A 126 -4.91 -11.55 -16.11
CA ALA A 126 -5.87 -12.14 -17.04
C ALA A 126 -7.20 -11.37 -17.10
N ASP A 127 -7.69 -10.92 -15.94
CA ASP A 127 -8.95 -10.19 -15.79
C ASP A 127 -8.71 -8.71 -15.40
N ALA A 128 -7.70 -8.06 -16.00
CA ALA A 128 -7.27 -6.71 -15.63
C ALA A 128 -8.43 -5.68 -15.64
N GLU A 129 -9.31 -5.74 -16.65
CA GLU A 129 -10.47 -4.85 -16.76
C GLU A 129 -11.49 -5.09 -15.66
N ALA A 130 -11.80 -6.36 -15.34
CA ALA A 130 -12.75 -6.70 -14.28
C ALA A 130 -12.19 -6.32 -12.89
N VAL A 131 -10.90 -6.54 -12.67
CA VAL A 131 -10.20 -6.10 -11.46
C VAL A 131 -10.23 -4.58 -11.35
N ALA A 132 -9.93 -3.84 -12.43
CA ALA A 132 -9.95 -2.38 -12.43
C ALA A 132 -11.35 -1.83 -12.12
N ALA A 133 -12.39 -2.35 -12.79
CA ALA A 133 -13.78 -2.00 -12.53
C ALA A 133 -14.18 -2.30 -11.07
N GLY A 134 -13.80 -3.46 -10.56
CA GLY A 134 -14.07 -3.85 -9.18
C GLY A 134 -13.35 -2.98 -8.15
N LEU A 135 -12.17 -2.42 -8.47
CA LEU A 135 -11.43 -1.52 -7.59
C LEU A 135 -11.97 -0.09 -7.57
N ALA A 136 -12.87 0.29 -8.48
CA ALA A 136 -13.51 1.60 -8.48
C ALA A 136 -14.27 1.90 -7.16
N VAL A 137 -14.67 0.86 -6.42
CA VAL A 137 -15.30 0.98 -5.09
C VAL A 137 -14.43 1.71 -4.05
N TYR A 138 -13.11 1.82 -4.28
CA TYR A 138 -12.21 2.59 -3.42
C TYR A 138 -12.36 4.11 -3.61
N GLY A 139 -13.08 4.58 -4.64
CA GLY A 139 -13.30 6.01 -4.86
C GLY A 139 -12.01 6.79 -5.16
N VAL A 140 -11.01 6.10 -5.70
CA VAL A 140 -9.73 6.68 -6.15
C VAL A 140 -9.53 6.35 -7.63
N PRO A 141 -8.70 7.11 -8.37
CA PRO A 141 -8.33 6.75 -9.72
C PRO A 141 -7.79 5.32 -9.81
N VAL A 142 -8.29 4.57 -10.81
CA VAL A 142 -7.85 3.22 -11.13
C VAL A 142 -7.49 3.17 -12.61
N GLU A 143 -6.26 2.76 -12.91
CA GLU A 143 -5.73 2.71 -14.27
C GLU A 143 -5.11 1.33 -14.55
N ILE A 144 -5.19 0.85 -15.79
CA ILE A 144 -4.47 -0.35 -16.20
C ILE A 144 -3.07 0.07 -16.69
N ALA A 145 -2.03 -0.32 -15.96
CA ALA A 145 -0.64 0.01 -16.27
C ALA A 145 -0.02 -1.00 -17.24
N GLY A 146 0.56 -0.50 -18.33
CA GLY A 146 1.16 -1.29 -19.41
C GLY A 146 0.39 -1.22 -20.73
N VAL A 147 -0.84 -0.69 -20.72
CA VAL A 147 -1.50 -0.21 -21.94
C VAL A 147 -0.94 1.19 -22.23
N PRO A 148 -0.39 1.48 -23.42
CA PRO A 148 -0.02 2.85 -23.76
C PRO A 148 -1.28 3.71 -23.66
N ALA A 149 -1.22 4.79 -22.87
CA ALA A 149 -2.32 5.73 -22.78
C ALA A 149 -2.71 6.17 -24.20
N THR A 150 -3.93 5.87 -24.63
CA THR A 150 -4.51 6.54 -25.78
C THR A 150 -4.70 7.99 -25.37
N VAL A 151 -3.70 8.81 -25.69
CA VAL A 151 -3.80 10.25 -25.57
C VAL A 151 -4.89 10.66 -26.57
N HIS A 152 -6.07 10.99 -26.07
CA HIS A 152 -7.02 11.75 -26.86
C HIS A 152 -6.39 13.13 -27.09
N GLU A 153 -5.81 13.30 -28.27
CA GLU A 153 -5.41 14.60 -28.78
C GLU A 153 -6.63 15.54 -28.74
N PRO A 154 -6.50 16.76 -28.17
CA PRO A 154 -7.58 17.73 -28.29
C PRO A 154 -7.72 18.05 -29.78
N VAL A 155 -8.89 17.73 -30.34
CA VAL A 155 -9.29 18.24 -31.65
C VAL A 155 -9.38 19.76 -31.51
N ALA A 156 -8.39 20.46 -32.07
CA ALA A 156 -8.44 21.90 -32.21
C ALA A 156 -9.58 22.26 -33.17
N ALA A 157 -10.47 23.13 -32.71
CA ALA A 157 -11.56 23.73 -33.48
C ALA A 157 -11.06 24.80 -34.44
#